data_AF-A0AAT9H8P8-F1
#
_entry.id   AF-A0AAT9H8P8-F1
#
_cell.length_a   1.000
_cell.length_b   1.000
_cell.length_c   1.000
_cell.angle_alpha   90.00
_cell.angle_beta   90.00
_cell.angle_gamma   90.00
#
_symmetry.space_group_name_H-M   'P 1'
#
loop_
_entity.id
_entity.type
_entity.pdbx_description
1 polymer ?
#
loop_
_entity_poly.entity_id
_entity_poly.type
_entity_poly.pdbx_seq_one_letter_code
_entity_poly.pdbx_strand_id
1 'polypeptide(L)'
;MQRVVAGTQYMTVYKSFLLEATGAADLAVAKVRDRSIQFDALASDVVDSPTRKDIPAMLVPVVALTRENIEDTVVQDGVYTVEDICTAAYRAACAEIGLTS
;
A
#
# COMPACT_ATOMS: atom_id res chain seq x y z
N MET A 1 -2.47 4.23 -12.60
CA MET A 1 -3.79 4.73 -12.14
C MET A 1 -4.71 5.12 -13.26
N GLN A 2 -4.27 6.00 -14.17
CA GLN A 2 -5.05 6.46 -15.31
C GLN A 2 -5.71 5.36 -16.15
N ARG A 3 -5.03 4.24 -16.41
CA ARG A 3 -5.63 3.10 -17.14
C ARG A 3 -6.77 2.41 -16.38
N VAL A 4 -6.69 2.36 -15.05
CA VAL A 4 -7.75 1.83 -14.18
C VAL A 4 -8.96 2.76 -14.23
N VAL A 5 -8.73 4.06 -14.04
CA VAL A 5 -9.77 5.09 -14.18
C VAL A 5 -10.38 5.10 -15.58
N ALA A 6 -9.58 4.92 -16.64
CA ALA A 6 -10.06 4.82 -18.02
C ALA A 6 -10.69 3.46 -18.36
N GLY A 7 -10.61 2.44 -17.49
CA GLY A 7 -11.20 1.12 -17.69
C GLY A 7 -10.48 0.22 -18.70
N THR A 8 -9.33 0.67 -19.22
CA THR A 8 -8.45 -0.13 -20.09
C THR A 8 -7.59 -1.12 -19.29
N GLN A 9 -7.67 -1.05 -17.96
CA GLN A 9 -7.14 -1.99 -17.01
C GLN A 9 -8.17 -2.14 -15.89
N TYR A 10 -8.54 -3.37 -15.52
CA TYR A 10 -9.58 -3.58 -14.50
C TYR A 10 -9.08 -3.24 -13.08
N MET A 11 -7.88 -3.70 -12.72
CA MET A 11 -7.30 -3.54 -11.39
C MET A 11 -5.76 -3.48 -11.41
N THR A 12 -5.15 -3.02 -10.31
CA THR A 12 -3.74 -3.27 -9.96
C THR A 12 -3.65 -3.71 -8.49
N VAL A 13 -2.57 -4.39 -8.09
CA VAL A 13 -2.35 -4.70 -6.67
C VAL A 13 -1.57 -3.53 -6.06
N TYR A 14 -2.20 -2.83 -5.12
CA TYR A 14 -1.55 -1.79 -4.34
C TYR A 14 -0.85 -2.39 -3.12
N LYS A 15 0.41 -1.97 -2.94
CA LYS A 15 1.25 -2.30 -1.79
C LYS A 15 1.65 -0.96 -1.17
N SER A 16 1.16 -0.68 0.05
CA SER A 16 1.39 0.62 0.67
C SER A 16 2.86 0.79 1.02
N PHE A 17 3.51 1.75 0.36
CA PHE A 17 4.88 2.14 0.68
C PHE A 17 4.98 2.72 2.08
N LEU A 18 3.93 3.43 2.53
CA LEU A 18 3.88 4.03 3.84
C LEU A 18 3.94 2.93 4.91
N LEU A 19 3.03 1.95 4.84
CA LEU A 19 2.99 0.84 5.81
C LEU A 19 4.28 0.01 5.81
N GLU A 20 4.83 -0.29 4.62
CA GLU A 20 6.09 -1.04 4.51
C GLU A 20 7.25 -0.28 5.14
N ALA A 21 7.40 1.02 4.82
CA ALA A 21 8.49 1.84 5.31
C ALA A 21 8.38 2.10 6.82
N THR A 22 7.19 2.44 7.32
CA THR A 22 6.98 2.69 8.75
C THR A 22 7.14 1.42 9.55
N GLY A 23 6.59 0.29 9.09
CA GLY A 23 6.76 -1.01 9.75
C GLY A 23 8.22 -1.44 9.84
N ALA A 24 8.98 -1.29 8.74
CA ALA A 24 10.42 -1.56 8.73
C ALA A 24 11.19 -0.65 9.70
N ALA A 25 10.85 0.65 9.75
CA ALA A 25 11.48 1.60 10.66
C ALA A 25 11.18 1.27 12.13
N ASP A 26 9.92 0.94 12.46
CA ASP A 26 9.50 0.57 13.81
C ASP A 26 10.21 -0.70 14.29
N LEU A 27 10.30 -1.72 13.43
CA LEU A 27 11.06 -2.95 13.71
C LEU A 27 12.55 -2.66 13.96
N ALA A 28 13.17 -1.80 13.15
CA ALA A 28 14.57 -1.42 13.32
C ALA A 28 14.80 -0.67 14.64
N VAL A 29 13.94 0.29 14.98
CA VAL A 29 14.02 1.04 16.24
C VAL A 29 13.80 0.13 17.44
N ALA A 30 12.80 -0.76 17.40
CA ALA A 30 12.56 -1.75 18.45
C ALA A 30 13.78 -2.64 18.66
N LYS A 31 14.38 -3.14 17.56
CA LYS A 31 15.54 -4.01 17.63
C LYS A 31 16.77 -3.33 18.22
N VAL A 32 17.05 -2.07 17.84
CA VAL A 32 18.16 -1.28 18.40
C VAL A 32 17.96 -0.97 19.88
N ARG A 33 16.70 -0.84 20.32
CA ARG A 33 16.33 -0.64 21.74
C ARG A 33 16.23 -1.93 22.54
N ASP A 34 16.68 -3.05 21.98
CA ASP A 34 16.60 -4.39 22.57
C ASP A 34 15.18 -4.80 23.00
N ARG A 35 14.16 -4.27 22.32
CA ARG A 35 12.76 -4.66 22.51
C ARG A 35 12.41 -5.87 21.65
N SER A 36 11.49 -6.70 22.16
CA SER A 36 10.99 -7.84 21.39
C SER A 36 9.91 -7.41 20.41
N ILE A 37 10.22 -7.54 19.12
CA ILE A 37 9.30 -7.25 18.01
C ILE A 37 8.07 -8.17 17.97
N GLN A 38 8.12 -9.34 18.63
CA GLN A 38 6.99 -10.28 18.70
C GLN A 38 6.03 -9.91 19.84
N PHE A 39 6.55 -9.55 21.02
CA PHE A 39 5.71 -9.13 22.15
C PHE A 39 4.97 -7.82 21.87
N ASP A 40 5.62 -6.92 21.14
CA ASP A 40 5.02 -5.66 20.69
C ASP A 40 4.11 -5.84 19.46
N ALA A 41 3.87 -7.09 19.02
CA ALA A 41 3.06 -7.47 17.86
C ALA A 41 3.46 -6.76 16.54
N LEU A 42 4.72 -6.33 16.42
CA LEU A 42 5.25 -5.70 15.21
C LEU A 42 5.61 -6.73 14.14
N ALA A 43 5.96 -7.96 14.54
CA ALA A 43 6.27 -9.07 13.65
C ALA A 43 5.56 -10.35 14.12
N SER A 44 4.23 -10.38 13.98
CA SER A 44 3.38 -11.50 14.41
C SER A 44 3.35 -12.68 13.45
N ASP A 45 3.79 -12.49 12.21
CA ASP A 45 3.84 -13.56 11.21
C ASP A 45 5.19 -14.29 11.26
N VAL A 46 5.25 -15.43 10.56
CA VAL A 46 6.49 -16.18 10.36
C VAL A 46 6.66 -16.57 8.90
N VAL A 47 7.90 -16.49 8.41
CA VAL A 47 8.28 -16.92 7.06
C VAL A 47 9.51 -17.80 7.09
N ASP A 48 9.64 -18.62 6.06
CA ASP A 48 10.81 -19.47 5.86
C ASP A 48 11.71 -18.91 4.74
N SER A 49 13.01 -19.13 4.89
CA SER A 49 13.98 -19.06 3.80
C SER A 49 14.62 -20.43 3.56
N PRO A 50 15.39 -20.62 2.48
CA PRO A 50 16.13 -21.86 2.25
C PRO A 50 17.13 -22.22 3.36
N THR A 51 17.59 -21.25 4.15
CA THR A 51 18.63 -21.43 5.16
C THR A 51 18.14 -21.26 6.61
N ARG A 52 16.94 -20.71 6.80
CA ARG A 52 16.39 -20.43 8.14
C ARG A 52 14.88 -20.57 8.14
N LYS A 53 14.38 -21.27 9.16
CA LYS A 53 12.95 -21.46 9.42
C LYS A 53 12.44 -20.49 10.48
N ASP A 54 11.14 -20.26 10.49
CA ASP A 54 10.42 -19.51 11.54
C ASP A 54 10.99 -18.10 11.77
N ILE A 55 11.24 -17.37 10.68
CA ILE A 55 11.73 -15.99 10.73
C ILE A 55 10.56 -15.08 11.07
N PRO A 56 10.58 -14.33 12.20
CA PRO A 56 9.53 -13.37 12.51
C PRO A 56 9.42 -12.32 11.41
N ALA A 57 8.20 -12.08 10.95
CA ALA A 57 7.90 -11.21 9.84
C ALA A 57 6.68 -10.33 10.13
N MET A 58 6.63 -9.20 9.44
CA MET A 58 5.46 -8.36 9.32
C MET A 58 4.98 -8.48 7.88
N LEU A 59 3.86 -9.15 7.63
CA LEU A 59 3.30 -9.24 6.29
C LEU A 59 2.32 -8.10 6.06
N VAL A 60 2.77 -7.06 5.38
CA VAL A 60 1.95 -5.90 5.06
C VAL A 60 0.80 -6.32 4.13
N PRO A 61 -0.46 -5.93 4.42
CA PRO A 61 -1.59 -6.31 3.59
C PRO A 61 -1.49 -5.65 2.20
N VAL A 62 -1.91 -6.40 1.19
CA VAL A 62 -2.06 -5.89 -0.18
C VAL A 62 -3.52 -5.58 -0.46
N VAL A 63 -3.77 -4.54 -1.26
CA VAL A 63 -5.12 -4.11 -1.63
C VAL A 63 -5.31 -4.26 -3.12
N ALA A 64 -6.41 -4.90 -3.55
CA ALA A 64 -6.81 -4.87 -4.95
C ALA A 64 -7.36 -3.47 -5.25
N LEU A 65 -6.60 -2.67 -6.00
CA LEU A 65 -6.98 -1.32 -6.40
C LEU A 65 -7.78 -1.38 -7.69
N THR A 66 -9.02 -0.90 -7.62
CA THR A 66 -9.97 -0.82 -8.73
C THR A 66 -10.42 0.64 -8.90
N ARG A 67 -11.39 0.88 -9.79
CA ARG A 67 -12.05 2.19 -9.91
C ARG A 67 -12.79 2.60 -8.64
N GLU A 68 -13.21 1.64 -7.82
CA GLU A 68 -14.11 1.86 -6.68
C GLU A 68 -13.38 2.34 -5.43
N ASN A 69 -12.08 2.09 -5.30
CA ASN A 69 -11.31 2.35 -4.08
C ASN A 69 -9.97 3.07 -4.34
N ILE A 70 -9.84 3.75 -5.49
CA ILE A 70 -8.61 4.45 -5.84
C ILE A 70 -8.31 5.61 -4.88
N GLU A 71 -9.35 6.26 -4.37
CA GLU A 71 -9.25 7.34 -3.40
C GLU A 71 -8.73 6.81 -2.05
N ASP A 72 -9.30 5.71 -1.55
CA ASP A 72 -8.92 5.05 -0.28
C ASP A 72 -7.54 4.36 -0.29
N THR A 73 -6.83 4.40 -1.42
CA THR A 73 -5.51 3.76 -1.57
C THR A 73 -4.44 4.79 -1.84
N VAL A 74 -4.09 5.01 -3.10
CA VAL A 74 -2.92 5.84 -3.46
C VAL A 74 -3.13 7.33 -3.25
N VAL A 75 -4.38 7.79 -3.22
CA VAL A 75 -4.69 9.19 -2.94
C VAL A 75 -4.65 9.43 -1.43
N GLN A 76 -5.32 8.59 -0.64
CA GLN A 76 -5.27 8.64 0.82
C GLN A 76 -3.84 8.51 1.37
N ASP A 77 -3.03 7.61 0.79
CA ASP A 77 -1.62 7.43 1.18
C ASP A 77 -0.70 8.51 0.59
N GLY A 78 -1.24 9.49 -0.16
CA GLY A 78 -0.49 10.62 -0.70
C GLY A 78 0.52 10.26 -1.79
N VAL A 79 0.40 9.09 -2.40
CA VAL A 79 1.28 8.63 -3.49
C VAL A 79 1.02 9.41 -4.78
N TYR A 80 -0.24 9.75 -5.03
CA TYR A 80 -0.67 10.59 -6.14
C TYR A 80 -1.74 11.57 -5.66
N THR A 81 -1.72 12.79 -6.17
CA THR A 81 -2.85 13.69 -6.06
C THR A 81 -3.94 13.32 -7.06
N VAL A 82 -5.17 13.80 -6.86
CA VAL A 82 -6.22 13.63 -7.86
C VAL A 82 -5.84 14.35 -9.15
N GLU A 83 -5.13 15.48 -9.10
CA GLU A 83 -4.63 16.18 -10.28
C GLU A 83 -3.61 15.35 -11.09
N ASP A 84 -2.74 14.58 -10.42
CA ASP A 84 -1.79 13.69 -11.10
C ASP A 84 -2.51 12.59 -11.90
N ILE A 85 -3.63 12.09 -11.36
CA ILE A 85 -4.43 11.03 -11.98
C ILE A 85 -5.36 11.62 -13.06
N CYS A 86 -6.10 12.67 -12.72
CA CYS A 86 -7.19 13.25 -13.51
C CYS A 86 -6.72 14.39 -14.42
N THR A 87 -5.66 14.13 -15.16
CA THR A 87 -5.17 15.03 -16.21
C THR A 87 -6.24 15.26 -17.28
N ALA A 88 -6.02 16.24 -18.17
CA ALA A 88 -7.01 16.64 -19.18
C ALA A 88 -7.60 15.46 -19.99
N ALA A 89 -6.78 14.46 -20.32
CA ALA A 89 -7.22 13.28 -21.07
C ALA A 89 -8.12 12.32 -20.26
N TYR A 90 -8.06 12.35 -18.93
CA TYR A 90 -8.75 11.41 -18.05
C TYR A 90 -9.86 12.04 -17.20
N ARG A 91 -10.04 13.37 -17.28
CA ARG A 91 -11.01 14.11 -16.46
C ARG A 91 -12.45 13.59 -16.57
N ALA A 92 -12.90 13.22 -17.78
CA ALA A 92 -14.24 12.65 -17.97
C ALA A 92 -14.40 11.31 -17.24
N ALA A 93 -13.43 10.41 -17.41
CA ALA A 93 -13.43 9.10 -16.74
C ALA A 93 -13.30 9.21 -15.22
N CYS A 94 -12.56 10.20 -14.73
CA CYS A 94 -12.50 10.52 -13.30
C CYS A 94 -13.85 11.01 -12.76
N ALA A 95 -14.52 11.92 -13.47
CA ALA A 95 -15.83 12.43 -13.07
C ALA A 95 -16.90 11.32 -13.03
N GLU A 96 -16.85 10.36 -13.95
CA GLU A 96 -17.74 9.18 -13.95
C GLU A 96 -17.66 8.35 -12.66
N ILE A 97 -16.48 8.31 -12.03
CA ILE A 97 -16.24 7.53 -10.81
C ILE A 97 -16.18 8.40 -9.54
N GLY A 98 -16.49 9.70 -9.66
CA GLY A 98 -16.50 10.63 -8.52
C GLY A 98 -15.12 11.15 -8.07
N LEU A 99 -14.02 10.76 -8.73
CA LEU A 99 -12.65 11.17 -8.38
C LEU A 99 -12.38 12.60 -8.85
N THR A 100 -12.82 13.61 -8.10
CA THR A 100 -12.90 15.01 -8.56
C THR A 100 -12.22 16.05 -7.68
N SER A 101 -11.79 15.68 -6.48
CA SER A 101 -11.16 16.57 -5.48
C SER A 101 -9.84 16.02 -4.99
#